data_AF-A0A9P1PXD0-F1
#
_entry.id   AF-A0A9P1PXD0-F1
#
_cell.length_a   1.000
_cell.length_b   1.000
_cell.length_c   1.000
_cell.angle_alpha   90.00
_cell.angle_beta   90.00
_cell.angle_gamma   90.00
#
_symmetry.space_group_name_H-M   'P 1'
#
loop_
_entity.id
_entity.type
_entity.pdbx_description
1 polymer ?
#
loop_
_entity_poly.entity_id
_entity_poly.type
_entity_poly.pdbx_seq_one_letter_code
_entity_poly.pdbx_strand_id
1 'polypeptide(L)' 'MSLDITIKVKGITNVDADRYGMIEMELSDAELIEAVSKSEIVSEYGANDLLEEIGETDVISWLGDQGYTVTETE' A
#
# COMPACT_ATOMS: atom_id res chain seq x y z
N MET A 1 -14.06 6.87 3.49
CA MET A 1 -13.24 7.21 2.32
C MET A 1 -13.32 6.06 1.34
N SER A 2 -13.24 6.34 0.05
CA SER A 2 -13.30 5.33 -1.01
C SER A 2 -12.09 5.53 -1.89
N LEU A 3 -11.32 4.47 -2.09
CA LEU A 3 -10.16 4.47 -2.95
C LEU A 3 -10.54 3.78 -4.27
N ASP A 4 -10.37 4.48 -5.38
CA ASP A 4 -10.50 3.89 -6.70
C ASP A 4 -9.19 3.18 -7.04
N ILE A 5 -9.24 1.87 -7.27
CA ILE A 5 -8.06 1.04 -7.52
C ILE A 5 -8.23 0.31 -8.85
N THR A 6 -7.20 0.32 -9.69
CA THR A 6 -7.14 -0.52 -10.90
C THR A 6 -6.00 -1.52 -10.79
N ILE A 7 -6.31 -2.80 -10.62
CA ILE A 7 -5.31 -3.86 -10.42
C ILE A 7 -5.10 -4.64 -11.71
N LYS A 8 -3.84 -4.96 -12.04
CA LYS A 8 -3.51 -5.87 -13.13
C LYS A 8 -3.42 -7.30 -12.60
N VAL A 9 -4.12 -8.21 -13.26
CA VAL A 9 -4.20 -9.62 -12.86
C VAL A 9 -4.04 -10.53 -14.07
N LYS A 10 -3.51 -11.75 -13.88
CA LYS A 10 -3.48 -12.75 -14.96
C LYS A 10 -4.84 -13.38 -15.21
N GLY A 11 -5.67 -13.48 -14.17
CA GLY A 11 -7.01 -14.02 -14.26
C GLY A 11 -7.76 -13.88 -12.95
N ILE A 12 -9.08 -13.90 -13.06
CA ILE A 12 -10.02 -13.96 -11.94
C ILE A 12 -10.45 -15.42 -11.80
N THR A 13 -10.22 -16.02 -10.63
CA THR A 13 -10.50 -17.45 -10.40
C THR A 13 -11.87 -17.69 -9.82
N ASN A 14 -12.35 -16.76 -8.99
CA ASN A 14 -13.66 -16.83 -8.36
C ASN A 14 -14.23 -15.42 -8.15
N VAL A 15 -15.55 -15.31 -8.27
CA VAL A 15 -16.32 -14.11 -7.91
C VAL A 15 -17.55 -14.60 -7.16
N ASP A 16 -17.64 -14.27 -5.89
CA ASP A 16 -18.79 -14.60 -5.04
C ASP A 16 -19.42 -13.32 -4.46
N ALA A 17 -20.71 -13.41 -4.15
CA ALA A 17 -21.42 -12.32 -3.51
C ALA A 17 -21.92 -12.79 -2.15
N ASP A 18 -21.58 -12.05 -1.09
CA ASP A 18 -22.06 -12.37 0.24
C ASP A 18 -23.56 -12.02 0.39
N ARG A 19 -24.16 -12.43 1.51
CA ARG A 19 -25.58 -12.16 1.82
C ARG A 19 -25.95 -10.68 1.95
N TYR A 20 -24.95 -9.79 2.02
CA TYR A 20 -25.10 -8.34 2.11
C TYR A 20 -24.87 -7.65 0.76
N GLY A 21 -24.54 -8.42 -0.29
CA GLY A 21 -24.28 -7.90 -1.63
C GLY A 21 -22.86 -7.38 -1.82
N MET A 22 -21.93 -7.68 -0.90
CA MET A 22 -20.50 -7.41 -1.09
C MET A 22 -19.92 -8.45 -2.04
N ILE A 23 -19.05 -8.00 -2.94
CA ILE A 23 -18.38 -8.88 -3.91
C ILE A 23 -17.01 -9.27 -3.34
N GLU A 24 -16.77 -10.57 -3.22
CA GLU A 24 -15.45 -11.14 -2.96
C GLU A 24 -14.87 -11.68 -4.27
N MET A 25 -13.62 -11.31 -4.57
CA MET A 25 -12.94 -11.74 -5.79
C MET A 25 -11.62 -12.40 -5.44
N GLU A 26 -11.41 -13.62 -5.94
CA GLU A 26 -10.10 -14.27 -5.88
C GLU A 26 -9.34 -13.94 -7.17
N LEU A 27 -8.18 -13.30 -7.00
CA LEU A 27 -7.33 -12.85 -8.09
C LEU A 27 -6.07 -13.72 -8.17
N SER A 28 -5.72 -14.15 -9.36
CA SER A 28 -4.46 -14.87 -9.62
C SER A 28 -3.39 -13.91 -10.16
N ASP A 29 -2.21 -13.96 -9.54
CA ASP A 29 -1.05 -13.12 -9.91
C ASP A 29 -1.42 -11.62 -9.99
N ALA A 30 -1.99 -11.10 -8.89
CA ALA A 30 -2.38 -9.72 -8.78
C ALA A 30 -1.18 -8.83 -8.47
N GLU A 31 -0.95 -7.82 -9.31
CA GLU A 31 0.08 -6.81 -9.13
C GLU A 31 -0.57 -5.48 -8.74
N LEU A 32 -0.29 -5.05 -7.50
CA LEU A 32 -0.75 -3.78 -6.94
C LEU A 32 0.19 -2.61 -7.27
N ILE A 33 1.35 -2.90 -7.86
CA ILE A 33 2.31 -1.89 -8.29
C ILE A 33 1.64 -1.04 -9.38
N GLU A 34 1.70 0.29 -9.22
CA GLU A 34 1.04 1.30 -10.09
C GLU A 34 -0.50 1.26 -10.11
N ALA A 35 -1.14 0.39 -9.33
CA ALA A 35 -2.60 0.31 -9.25
C ALA A 35 -3.25 1.51 -8.53
N VAL A 36 -2.46 2.20 -7.70
CA VAL A 36 -2.82 3.40 -6.93
C VAL A 36 -1.67 4.39 -7.03
N SER A 37 -1.97 5.67 -7.24
CA SER A 37 -0.91 6.68 -7.26
C SER A 37 -0.37 6.95 -5.85
N LYS A 38 0.93 7.24 -5.72
CA LYS A 38 1.53 7.63 -4.44
C LYS A 38 0.84 8.86 -3.83
N SER A 39 0.38 9.79 -4.68
CA SER A 39 -0.37 10.97 -4.25
C SER A 39 -1.69 10.62 -3.58
N GLU A 40 -2.42 9.63 -4.10
CA GLU A 40 -3.68 9.16 -3.49
C GLU A 40 -3.42 8.46 -2.17
N ILE A 41 -2.36 7.66 -2.07
CA ILE A 41 -1.97 7.05 -0.79
C ILE A 41 -1.62 8.15 0.22
N VAL A 42 -0.76 9.10 -0.14
CA VAL A 42 -0.33 10.16 0.78
C VAL A 42 -1.46 11.13 1.15
N SER A 43 -2.47 11.32 0.32
CA SER A 43 -3.62 12.17 0.67
C SER A 43 -4.57 11.53 1.67
N GLU A 44 -4.61 10.19 1.73
CA GLU A 44 -5.55 9.45 2.58
C GLU A 44 -5.01 9.17 4.00
N TYR A 45 -3.68 9.20 4.17
CA TYR A 45 -3.02 8.86 5.43
C TYR A 45 -2.15 10.01 5.97
N GLY A 46 -2.06 10.11 7.30
CA GLY A 46 -1.12 11.02 7.94
C GLY A 46 0.33 10.59 7.74
N ALA A 47 1.26 11.54 7.78
CA ALA A 47 2.69 11.25 7.65
C ALA A 47 3.17 10.26 8.73
N ASN A 48 2.66 10.37 9.96
CA ASN A 48 3.03 9.46 11.05
C ASN A 48 2.51 8.04 10.81
N ASP A 49 1.25 7.90 10.36
CA ASP A 49 0.63 6.61 10.09
C ASP A 49 1.40 5.87 8.98
N LEU A 50 1.78 6.59 7.93
CA LEU A 50 2.59 6.03 6.84
C LEU A 50 3.98 5.61 7.30
N LEU A 51 4.64 6.41 8.15
CA LEU A 51 5.97 6.09 8.67
C LEU A 51 5.94 4.87 9.61
N GLU A 52 4.89 4.73 10.41
CA GLU A 52 4.69 3.57 11.28
C GLU A 52 4.52 2.28 10.46
N GLU A 53 3.72 2.32 9.39
CA GLU A 53 3.51 1.17 8.50
C GLU A 53 4.74 0.81 7.65
N ILE A 54 5.56 1.80 7.25
CA ILE A 54 6.82 1.53 6.54
C ILE A 54 7.85 0.89 7.48
N GLY A 55 7.86 1.28 8.76
CA GLY A 55 8.79 0.76 9.75
C GLY A 55 10.09 1.57 9.82
N GLU A 56 10.51 1.90 11.05
CA GLU A 56 11.64 2.79 11.32
C GLU A 56 12.97 2.27 10.72
N THR A 57 13.22 0.97 10.81
CA THR A 57 14.45 0.36 10.27
C THR A 57 14.56 0.52 8.75
N ASP A 58 13.45 0.36 8.03
CA ASP A 58 13.43 0.50 6.58
C ASP A 58 13.64 1.96 6.15
N VAL A 59 13.03 2.89 6.91
CA VAL A 59 13.25 4.33 6.72
C VAL A 59 14.72 4.70 6.97
N ILE A 60 15.33 4.20 8.05
CA ILE A 60 16.74 4.44 8.38
C ILE A 60 17.65 3.88 7.28
N SER A 61 17.40 2.66 6.82
CA SER A 61 18.18 2.04 5.74
C SER A 61 18.09 2.86 4.46
N TRP A 62 16.88 3.28 4.06
CA TRP A 62 16.69 4.10 2.88
C TRP A 62 17.41 5.45 2.98
N LEU A 63 17.34 6.12 4.13
CA LEU A 63 18.08 7.36 4.38
C LEU A 63 19.60 7.16 4.31
N GLY A 64 20.11 6.04 4.82
CA GLY A 64 21.51 5.64 4.70
C GLY A 64 21.95 5.46 3.25
N ASP A 65 21.14 4.80 2.42
CA ASP A 65 21.40 4.63 0.98
C ASP A 65 21.41 5.96 0.22
N GLN A 66 20.69 6.97 0.72
CA GLN A 66 20.73 8.34 0.20
C GLN A 66 21.92 9.18 0.75
N GLY A 67 22.76 8.62 1.62
CA GLY A 67 23.94 9.27 2.19
C GLY A 67 23.68 10.09 3.46
N TYR A 68 22.51 9.93 4.10
CA TYR A 68 22.20 10.56 5.38
C TYR A 68 22.65 9.67 6.54
N THR A 69 22.93 10.30 7.69
CA THR A 69 23.17 9.61 8.96
C THR A 69 22.01 9.96 9.89
N VAL A 70 21.29 8.94 10.35
CA VAL A 70 20.21 9.10 11.33
C VAL A 70 20.81 8.99 12.73
N THR A 71 20.53 9.97 13.58
CA THR A 71 20.93 9.98 14.99
C THR A 71 19.67 10.08 15.85
N GLU A 72 19.51 9.18 16.81
CA GLU A 72 18.46 9.30 17.81
C GLU A 72 18.72 10.53 18.68
N THR A 73 17.70 11.37 18.86
CA THR A 73 17.69 12.45 19.85
C THR A 73 16.77 12.04 20.99
N GLU A 74 17.32 11.99 22.21
CA GLU A 74 16.59 11.78 23.47
C GLU A 74 15.54 12.86 23.76
#